data_AF-A0A952WBH0-F1
#
_entry.id   AF-A0A952WBH0-F1
#
_cell.length_a   1.000
_cell.length_b   1.000
_cell.length_c   1.000
_cell.angle_alpha   90.00
_cell.angle_beta   90.00
_cell.angle_gamma   90.00
#
_symmetry.space_group_name_H-M   'P 1'
#
loop_
_entity.id
_entity.type
_entity.pdbx_description
1 polymer ?
#
loop_
_entity_poly.entity_id
_entity_poly.type
_entity_poly.pdbx_seq_one_letter_code
_entity_poly.pdbx_strand_id
1 'polypeptide(L)'
;MGRDFEIKTASGPRSCRVWLLEQATWQPVFNGASIAAIRHGQPAFLGDVEPGRPPGLEGHFCQWLFILSRIYPDAAPLTVRLPPDGARLTLLDLVHGAQSLCHGASDLSWALPVFCRWGRGTWTNRFGKRYTLDSLAETHLRQEDVSTACFGTHWRMGIACSVAESADRFSRSTRRQLRDSLRRLIEEARDLCNPDGRFRLEPSPPGGPPFEAVVSFQAHTLEWLMVALPAEAVRSEPWVNQAIARLLADIGSPNHLTYGTRCHAATALRAYLSKTDGP
;
A
#
# COMPACT_ATOMS: atom_id res chain seq x y z
N MET A 1 19.85 -18.73 -7.57
CA MET A 1 18.67 -19.54 -7.96
C MET A 1 17.66 -19.45 -6.83
N GLY A 2 16.68 -18.54 -6.93
CA GLY A 2 15.60 -18.43 -5.95
C GLY A 2 14.77 -19.71 -5.99
N ARG A 3 14.63 -20.40 -4.86
CA ARG A 3 13.75 -21.57 -4.77
C ARG A 3 12.32 -21.07 -4.95
N ASP A 4 11.61 -21.60 -5.95
CA ASP A 4 10.16 -21.42 -6.02
C ASP A 4 9.55 -22.09 -4.78
N PHE A 5 8.76 -21.34 -4.02
CA PHE A 5 8.15 -21.81 -2.78
C PHE A 5 6.77 -22.39 -3.11
N GLU A 6 6.30 -23.40 -2.38
CA GLU A 6 4.93 -23.93 -2.56
C GLU A 6 4.00 -23.40 -1.47
N ILE A 7 2.82 -22.90 -1.87
CA ILE A 7 1.71 -22.54 -0.97
C ILE A 7 0.66 -23.65 -1.04
N LYS A 8 0.22 -24.14 0.11
CA LYS A 8 -0.90 -25.09 0.20
C LYS A 8 -2.23 -24.34 0.08
N THR A 9 -3.00 -24.62 -0.96
CA THR A 9 -4.36 -24.08 -1.13
C THR A 9 -5.40 -25.19 -0.91
N ALA A 10 -6.69 -24.81 -0.85
CA ALA A 10 -7.79 -25.77 -0.81
C ALA A 10 -7.86 -26.71 -2.05
N SER A 11 -7.21 -26.33 -3.15
CA SER A 11 -7.11 -27.11 -4.38
C SER A 11 -5.77 -27.86 -4.54
N GLY A 12 -4.91 -27.83 -3.51
CA GLY A 12 -3.61 -28.52 -3.48
C GLY A 12 -2.40 -27.57 -3.39
N PRO A 13 -1.17 -28.11 -3.34
CA PRO A 13 0.05 -27.31 -3.41
C PRO A 13 0.11 -26.55 -4.74
N ARG A 14 0.38 -25.25 -4.70
CA ARG A 14 0.62 -24.41 -5.88
C ARG A 14 1.94 -23.67 -5.71
N SER A 15 2.63 -23.40 -6.82
CA SER A 15 3.75 -22.44 -6.80
C SER A 15 3.28 -21.12 -6.18
N CYS A 16 4.02 -20.65 -5.19
CA CYS A 16 3.82 -19.37 -4.52
C CYS A 16 3.75 -18.27 -5.56
N ARG A 17 4.67 -18.27 -6.53
CA ARG A 17 4.68 -17.33 -7.65
C ARG A 17 3.39 -17.36 -8.46
N VAL A 18 2.86 -18.55 -8.78
CA VAL A 18 1.61 -18.70 -9.54
C VAL A 18 0.40 -18.23 -8.73
N TRP A 19 0.31 -18.62 -7.45
CA TRP A 19 -0.77 -18.19 -6.57
C TRP A 19 -0.77 -16.66 -6.35
N LEU A 20 0.43 -16.08 -6.17
CA LEU A 20 0.66 -14.64 -6.07
C LEU A 20 0.28 -13.87 -7.34
N LEU A 21 0.32 -14.50 -8.52
CA LEU A 21 -0.07 -13.86 -9.78
C LEU A 21 -1.57 -13.99 -10.06
N GLU A 22 -2.21 -15.08 -9.62
CA GLU A 22 -3.58 -15.40 -10.02
C GLU A 22 -4.67 -15.05 -8.99
N GLN A 23 -4.39 -15.17 -7.69
CA GLN A 23 -5.48 -15.29 -6.69
C GLN A 23 -5.43 -14.27 -5.56
N ALA A 24 -4.24 -13.80 -5.20
CA ALA A 24 -4.03 -12.92 -4.05
C ALA A 24 -3.54 -11.53 -4.43
N THR A 25 -3.88 -11.04 -5.62
CA THR A 25 -3.62 -9.64 -5.96
C THR A 25 -4.91 -8.86 -5.88
N TRP A 26 -4.80 -7.56 -5.76
CA TRP A 26 -5.90 -6.65 -6.02
C TRP A 26 -6.43 -6.77 -7.47
N GLN A 27 -5.68 -7.40 -8.38
CA GLN A 27 -5.98 -7.42 -9.81
C GLN A 27 -7.27 -8.19 -10.15
N PRO A 28 -7.58 -9.39 -9.61
CA PRO A 28 -8.92 -9.99 -9.72
C PRO A 28 -10.07 -9.12 -9.21
N VAL A 29 -9.90 -8.40 -8.09
CA VAL A 29 -10.93 -7.45 -7.58
C VAL A 29 -11.17 -6.33 -8.59
N PHE A 30 -10.10 -5.80 -9.21
CA PHE A 30 -10.19 -4.68 -10.14
C PHE A 30 -10.42 -5.08 -11.61
N ASN A 31 -10.24 -6.35 -11.96
CA ASN A 31 -10.54 -6.90 -13.29
C ASN A 31 -11.94 -7.51 -13.38
N GLY A 32 -12.59 -7.81 -12.25
CA GLY A 32 -13.86 -8.56 -12.19
C GLY A 32 -15.15 -7.74 -12.05
N ALA A 33 -15.08 -6.45 -11.71
CA ALA A 33 -16.29 -5.65 -11.47
C ALA A 33 -16.20 -4.26 -12.10
N SER A 34 -17.31 -3.86 -12.75
CA SER A 34 -17.56 -2.47 -13.12
C SER A 34 -17.44 -1.60 -11.87
N ILE A 35 -16.52 -0.64 -11.87
CA ILE A 35 -16.41 0.37 -10.80
C ILE A 35 -17.65 1.26 -10.91
N ALA A 36 -18.72 0.92 -10.19
CA ALA A 36 -19.90 1.76 -10.09
C ALA A 36 -19.61 2.86 -9.07
N ALA A 37 -19.00 3.94 -9.54
CA ALA A 37 -19.07 5.20 -8.80
C ALA A 37 -20.54 5.64 -8.76
N ILE A 38 -21.04 6.02 -7.58
CA ILE A 38 -21.93 7.18 -7.33
C ILE A 38 -22.68 7.01 -6.01
N ARG A 39 -22.39 7.90 -5.06
CA ARG A 39 -23.25 9.05 -4.72
C ARG A 39 -22.46 10.04 -3.86
N HIS A 40 -22.60 11.35 -4.15
CA HIS A 40 -22.00 12.49 -3.42
C HIS A 40 -20.55 12.90 -3.72
N GLY A 41 -19.97 12.53 -4.87
CA GLY A 41 -18.68 13.09 -5.31
C GLY A 41 -17.46 12.62 -4.50
N GLN A 42 -17.58 11.47 -3.83
CA GLN A 42 -16.48 10.71 -3.25
C GLN A 42 -16.64 9.27 -3.75
N PRO A 43 -15.61 8.65 -4.33
CA PRO A 43 -15.67 7.26 -4.79
C PRO A 43 -15.54 6.31 -3.60
N ALA A 44 -16.32 5.24 -3.67
CA ALA A 44 -16.41 4.22 -2.64
C ALA A 44 -16.74 2.86 -3.28
N PHE A 45 -16.37 1.78 -2.59
CA PHE A 45 -16.33 0.41 -3.11
C PHE A 45 -17.66 -0.33 -2.90
N LEU A 46 -18.10 -1.10 -3.90
CA LEU A 46 -19.12 -2.14 -3.74
C LEU A 46 -18.41 -3.49 -3.58
N GLY A 47 -18.37 -4.02 -2.37
CA GLY A 47 -18.36 -5.47 -2.18
C GLY A 47 -19.79 -5.99 -2.35
N ASP A 48 -19.96 -7.27 -2.70
CA ASP A 48 -21.27 -7.89 -2.83
C ASP A 48 -22.15 -7.58 -1.60
N VAL A 49 -23.26 -6.90 -1.85
CA VAL A 49 -24.23 -6.49 -0.85
C VAL A 49 -25.12 -7.69 -0.57
N GLU A 50 -24.80 -8.47 0.46
CA GLU A 50 -25.84 -9.26 1.13
C GLU A 50 -26.93 -8.28 1.60
N PRO A 51 -28.22 -8.50 1.27
CA PRO A 51 -29.30 -7.61 1.68
C PRO A 51 -29.41 -7.57 3.21
N GLY A 52 -29.09 -6.43 3.82
CA GLY A 52 -29.31 -6.20 5.26
C GLY A 52 -28.10 -5.71 6.06
N ARG A 53 -26.91 -5.62 5.47
CA ARG A 53 -25.74 -5.00 6.12
C ARG A 53 -25.60 -3.54 5.67
N PRO A 54 -25.46 -2.54 6.56
CA PRO A 54 -25.09 -1.19 6.12
C PRO A 54 -23.71 -1.29 5.43
N PRO A 55 -23.51 -0.65 4.27
CA PRO A 55 -22.34 -0.94 3.44
C PRO A 55 -21.05 -0.48 4.14
N GLY A 56 -20.07 -1.39 4.22
CA GLY A 56 -18.67 -1.09 4.55
C GLY A 56 -17.98 -0.37 3.39
N LEU A 57 -18.41 0.86 3.12
CA LEU A 57 -17.77 1.76 2.16
C LEU A 57 -16.47 2.28 2.79
N GLU A 58 -15.31 1.77 2.36
CA GLU A 58 -14.04 2.45 2.66
C GLU A 58 -14.02 3.81 1.95
N GLY A 59 -14.10 4.90 2.72
CA GLY A 59 -14.18 6.28 2.22
C GLY A 59 -12.85 6.89 1.75
N HIS A 60 -11.85 6.06 1.45
CA HIS A 60 -10.48 6.48 1.15
C HIS A 60 -10.21 6.43 -0.36
N PHE A 61 -10.63 7.45 -1.11
CA PHE A 61 -10.41 7.52 -2.56
C PHE A 61 -8.93 7.38 -2.94
N CYS A 62 -8.03 7.96 -2.16
CA CYS A 62 -6.62 7.91 -2.53
C CYS A 62 -6.03 6.51 -2.29
N GLN A 63 -6.61 5.70 -1.41
CA GLN A 63 -6.22 4.28 -1.25
C GLN A 63 -6.50 3.50 -2.53
N TRP A 64 -7.68 3.72 -3.13
CA TRP A 64 -8.01 3.12 -4.42
C TRP A 64 -7.02 3.53 -5.52
N LEU A 65 -6.76 4.84 -5.64
CA LEU A 65 -5.77 5.36 -6.60
C LEU A 65 -4.37 4.80 -6.33
N PHE A 66 -3.99 4.63 -5.06
CA PHE A 66 -2.72 4.04 -4.69
C PHE A 66 -2.63 2.60 -5.15
N ILE A 67 -3.64 1.78 -4.89
CA ILE A 67 -3.64 0.38 -5.34
C ILE A 67 -3.53 0.31 -6.87
N LEU A 68 -4.29 1.13 -7.60
CA LEU A 68 -4.17 1.21 -9.05
C LEU A 68 -2.76 1.59 -9.50
N SER A 69 -2.09 2.47 -8.77
CA SER A 69 -0.70 2.85 -9.03
C SER A 69 0.32 1.74 -8.82
N ARG A 70 -0.05 0.69 -8.06
CA ARG A 70 0.77 -0.51 -7.90
C ARG A 70 0.55 -1.53 -9.01
N ILE A 71 -0.63 -1.51 -9.65
CA ILE A 71 -0.99 -2.43 -10.73
C ILE A 71 -0.54 -1.87 -12.07
N TYR A 72 -0.77 -0.57 -12.30
CA TYR A 72 -0.51 0.10 -13.57
C TYR A 72 0.69 1.02 -13.43
N PRO A 73 1.83 0.74 -14.10
CA PRO A 73 3.01 1.59 -14.00
C PRO A 73 2.79 2.97 -14.62
N ASP A 74 2.04 3.03 -15.72
CA ASP A 74 1.68 4.24 -16.46
C ASP A 74 0.19 4.58 -16.26
N ALA A 75 -0.10 5.87 -16.06
CA ALA A 75 -1.46 6.35 -15.84
C ALA A 75 -2.33 6.39 -17.13
N ALA A 76 -1.75 6.10 -18.29
CA ALA A 76 -2.41 6.13 -19.60
C ALA A 76 -2.53 4.68 -20.13
N PRO A 77 -3.72 4.07 -20.25
CA PRO A 77 -4.97 4.67 -20.73
C PRO A 77 -6.24 4.18 -19.98
N LEU A 78 -6.19 3.91 -18.67
CA LEU A 78 -7.37 3.36 -18.00
C LEU A 78 -8.49 4.43 -17.99
N THR A 79 -9.47 4.22 -18.85
CA THR A 79 -10.67 5.04 -18.94
C THR A 79 -11.69 4.46 -17.99
N VAL A 80 -11.92 5.15 -16.88
CA VAL A 80 -12.96 4.79 -15.92
C VAL A 80 -14.27 5.36 -16.44
N ARG A 81 -15.28 4.49 -16.62
CA ARG A 81 -16.64 4.91 -16.94
C ARG A 81 -17.39 5.09 -15.64
N LEU A 82 -17.74 6.33 -15.34
CA LEU A 82 -18.62 6.62 -14.21
C LEU A 82 -20.08 6.51 -14.68
N PRO A 83 -20.95 5.75 -13.98
CA PRO A 83 -22.40 5.85 -14.14
C PRO A 83 -22.91 7.29 -13.85
N PRO A 84 -24.23 7.57 -13.96
CA PRO A 84 -25.10 6.97 -14.97
C PRO A 84 -24.75 7.48 -16.39
N ASP A 85 -23.89 8.50 -16.50
CA ASP A 85 -23.71 9.30 -17.71
C ASP A 85 -22.64 8.72 -18.66
N GLY A 86 -21.89 7.70 -18.21
CA GLY A 86 -20.82 7.08 -19.00
C GLY A 86 -19.60 7.97 -19.19
N ALA A 87 -19.42 8.97 -18.32
CA ALA A 87 -18.28 9.89 -18.38
C ALA A 87 -16.97 9.11 -18.38
N ARG A 88 -16.11 9.43 -19.35
CA ARG A 88 -14.79 8.81 -19.53
C ARG A 88 -13.74 9.67 -18.86
N LEU A 89 -13.21 9.20 -17.74
CA LEU A 89 -12.10 9.85 -17.05
C LEU A 89 -10.85 8.99 -17.15
N THR A 90 -9.70 9.62 -17.34
CA THR A 90 -8.40 8.95 -17.20
C THR A 90 -8.02 8.87 -15.71
N LEU A 91 -7.07 8.00 -15.36
CA LEU A 91 -6.49 8.00 -14.01
C LEU A 91 -5.87 9.35 -13.65
N LEU A 92 -5.27 10.05 -14.60
CA LEU A 92 -4.74 11.39 -14.36
C LEU A 92 -5.85 12.40 -14.03
N ASP A 93 -7.02 12.31 -14.66
CA ASP A 93 -8.15 13.18 -14.33
C ASP A 93 -8.62 12.95 -12.89
N LEU A 94 -8.65 11.68 -12.46
CA LEU A 94 -9.01 11.29 -11.10
C LEU A 94 -7.98 11.79 -10.08
N VAL A 95 -6.69 11.67 -10.38
CA VAL A 95 -5.60 12.20 -9.54
C VAL A 95 -5.66 13.73 -9.46
N HIS A 96 -5.88 14.43 -10.57
CA HIS A 96 -6.05 15.88 -10.57
C HIS A 96 -7.31 16.32 -9.80
N GLY A 97 -8.40 15.55 -9.89
CA GLY A 97 -9.59 15.74 -9.07
C GLY A 97 -9.29 15.60 -7.57
N ALA A 98 -8.53 14.57 -7.19
CA ALA A 98 -8.06 14.40 -5.81
C ALA A 98 -7.19 15.58 -5.34
N GLN A 99 -6.27 16.09 -6.19
CA GLN A 99 -5.48 17.28 -5.88
C GLN A 99 -6.35 18.53 -5.69
N SER A 100 -7.40 18.69 -6.50
CA SER A 100 -8.36 19.78 -6.37
C SER A 100 -9.13 19.75 -5.05
N LEU A 101 -9.42 18.56 -4.53
CA LEU A 101 -10.14 18.36 -3.26
C LEU A 101 -9.22 18.33 -2.03
N CYS A 102 -7.91 18.19 -2.24
CA CYS A 102 -6.94 18.10 -1.16
C CYS A 102 -6.98 19.32 -0.25
N HIS A 103 -7.26 19.10 1.03
CA HIS A 103 -7.18 20.13 2.07
C HIS A 103 -6.10 19.83 3.12
N GLY A 104 -5.25 18.82 2.89
CA GLY A 104 -4.03 18.57 3.66
C GLY A 104 -4.23 17.97 5.05
N ALA A 105 -5.40 17.39 5.36
CA ALA A 105 -5.67 16.83 6.68
C ALA A 105 -6.25 15.40 6.67
N SER A 106 -7.02 15.02 5.65
CA SER A 106 -7.55 13.66 5.50
C SER A 106 -6.83 12.93 4.38
N ASP A 107 -6.63 11.62 4.56
CA ASP A 107 -6.16 10.68 3.54
C ASP A 107 -4.73 10.90 3.01
N LEU A 108 -3.90 11.71 3.71
CA LEU A 108 -2.56 12.06 3.22
C LEU A 108 -1.63 10.85 3.07
N SER A 109 -1.74 9.87 3.96
CA SER A 109 -1.01 8.60 3.89
C SER A 109 -1.21 7.86 2.57
N TRP A 110 -2.36 8.06 1.91
CA TRP A 110 -2.65 7.50 0.60
C TRP A 110 -2.47 8.50 -0.54
N ALA A 111 -2.83 9.77 -0.33
CA ALA A 111 -2.74 10.81 -1.34
C ALA A 111 -1.30 11.13 -1.74
N LEU A 112 -0.37 11.18 -0.77
CA LEU A 112 1.02 11.54 -1.02
C LEU A 112 1.72 10.56 -1.97
N PRO A 113 1.68 9.22 -1.77
CA PRO A 113 2.19 8.25 -2.74
C PRO A 113 1.65 8.45 -4.16
N VAL A 114 0.34 8.65 -4.28
CA VAL A 114 -0.33 8.85 -5.58
C VAL A 114 0.16 10.12 -6.25
N PHE A 115 0.29 11.22 -5.50
CA PHE A 115 0.73 12.51 -6.06
C PHE A 115 2.22 12.53 -6.41
N CYS A 116 3.04 11.82 -5.65
CA CYS A 116 4.43 11.55 -6.00
C CYS A 116 4.51 10.89 -7.38
N ARG A 117 3.70 9.87 -7.61
CA ARG A 117 3.76 9.15 -8.88
C ARG A 117 3.12 9.90 -10.06
N TRP A 118 1.91 10.43 -9.87
CA TRP A 118 1.05 10.89 -10.97
C TRP A 118 0.51 12.31 -10.81
N GLY A 119 0.69 12.92 -9.65
CA GLY A 119 0.19 14.26 -9.37
C GLY A 119 1.03 15.36 -10.00
N ARG A 120 0.49 16.57 -10.07
CA ARG A 120 1.22 17.80 -10.41
C ARG A 120 2.14 18.21 -9.26
N GLY A 121 3.30 18.80 -9.58
CA GLY A 121 4.26 19.26 -8.56
C GLY A 121 3.77 20.47 -7.76
N THR A 122 2.89 21.27 -8.34
CA THR A 122 2.23 22.42 -7.70
C THR A 122 0.81 22.53 -8.25
N TRP A 123 -0.14 22.85 -7.38
CA TRP A 123 -1.53 23.08 -7.76
C TRP A 123 -2.21 24.04 -6.78
N THR A 124 -3.35 24.59 -7.20
CA THR A 124 -4.27 25.31 -6.33
C THR A 124 -5.50 24.43 -6.17
N ASN A 125 -5.89 24.16 -4.93
CA ASN A 125 -7.10 23.38 -4.66
C ASN A 125 -8.35 24.21 -4.94
N ARG A 126 -9.53 23.59 -4.91
CA ARG A 126 -10.82 24.27 -5.14
C ARG A 126 -11.16 25.36 -4.10
N PHE A 127 -10.45 25.38 -2.98
CA PHE A 127 -10.59 26.36 -1.91
C PHE A 127 -9.62 27.55 -2.06
N GLY A 128 -8.91 27.64 -3.18
CA GLY A 128 -7.96 28.74 -3.46
C GLY A 128 -6.60 28.61 -2.76
N LYS A 129 -6.36 27.52 -2.02
CA LYS A 129 -5.09 27.28 -1.34
C LYS A 129 -4.10 26.63 -2.27
N ARG A 130 -2.91 27.20 -2.37
CA ARG A 130 -1.79 26.65 -3.13
C ARG A 130 -1.10 25.54 -2.34
N TYR A 131 -0.81 24.44 -3.02
CA TYR A 131 -0.08 23.30 -2.51
C TYR A 131 1.10 22.96 -3.42
N THR A 132 2.13 22.43 -2.80
CA THR A 132 3.28 21.78 -3.45
C THR A 132 3.46 20.39 -2.86
N LEU A 133 4.16 19.50 -3.57
CA LEU A 133 4.58 18.22 -2.99
C LEU A 133 5.37 18.43 -1.69
N ASP A 134 6.25 19.43 -1.62
CA ASP A 134 6.97 19.80 -0.39
C ASP A 134 6.02 20.08 0.77
N SER A 135 5.01 20.94 0.56
CA SER A 135 4.07 21.31 1.62
C SER A 135 3.24 20.12 2.11
N LEU A 136 2.92 19.17 1.22
CA LEU A 136 2.23 17.94 1.60
C LEU A 136 3.15 16.99 2.36
N ALA A 137 4.37 16.76 1.89
CA ALA A 137 5.33 15.89 2.55
C ALA A 137 5.68 16.41 3.96
N GLU A 138 5.84 17.72 4.12
CA GLU A 138 6.04 18.34 5.43
C GLU A 138 4.82 18.18 6.35
N THR A 139 3.61 18.24 5.80
CA THR A 139 2.39 18.01 6.58
C THR A 139 2.28 16.55 6.98
N HIS A 140 2.55 15.63 6.06
CA HIS A 140 2.62 14.19 6.31
C HIS A 140 3.62 13.85 7.41
N LEU A 141 4.83 14.40 7.35
CA LEU A 141 5.87 14.22 8.38
C LEU A 141 5.47 14.75 9.76
N ARG A 142 4.70 15.85 9.82
CA ARG A 142 4.20 16.42 11.10
C ARG A 142 3.03 15.66 11.68
N GLN A 143 2.22 15.04 10.84
CA GLN A 143 0.99 14.37 11.23
C GLN A 143 1.22 12.91 11.67
N GLU A 144 2.44 12.55 12.09
CA GLU A 144 2.86 11.19 12.45
C GLU A 144 1.66 10.33 12.82
N ASP A 145 1.24 9.51 11.86
CA ASP A 145 -0.09 8.94 11.89
C ASP A 145 -0.06 7.71 12.81
N VAL A 146 -0.13 8.00 14.11
CA VAL A 146 -0.46 7.03 15.16
C VAL A 146 -1.95 6.69 15.13
N SER A 147 -2.74 7.23 14.18
CA SER A 147 -4.13 6.81 14.04
C SER A 147 -4.16 5.34 13.63
N THR A 148 -5.01 4.60 14.32
CA THR A 148 -5.04 3.14 14.48
C THR A 148 -5.29 2.34 13.20
N ALA A 149 -5.46 2.98 12.04
CA ALA A 149 -5.68 2.31 10.77
C ALA A 149 -4.40 1.59 10.30
N CYS A 150 -4.50 0.27 10.10
CA CYS A 150 -3.42 -0.60 9.63
C CYS A 150 -2.07 -0.37 10.32
N PHE A 151 -2.09 -0.13 11.64
CA PHE A 151 -0.89 -0.06 12.47
C PHE A 151 0.09 1.08 12.09
N GLY A 152 -0.42 2.17 11.50
CA GLY A 152 0.40 3.32 11.06
C GLY A 152 1.29 3.02 9.85
N THR A 153 1.12 1.87 9.20
CA THR A 153 1.99 1.44 8.09
C THR A 153 1.72 2.20 6.80
N HIS A 154 0.51 2.72 6.58
CA HIS A 154 0.21 3.58 5.43
C HIS A 154 0.99 4.89 5.47
N TRP A 155 1.19 5.46 6.66
CA TRP A 155 2.02 6.65 6.81
C TRP A 155 3.49 6.36 6.48
N ARG A 156 4.01 5.21 6.92
CA ARG A 156 5.36 4.73 6.56
C ARG A 156 5.48 4.51 5.05
N MET A 157 4.46 3.94 4.42
CA MET A 157 4.36 3.79 2.96
C MET A 157 4.41 5.15 2.25
N GLY A 158 3.69 6.16 2.77
CA GLY A 158 3.76 7.55 2.33
C GLY A 158 5.18 8.07 2.17
N ILE A 159 5.99 7.87 3.21
CA ILE A 159 7.39 8.30 3.25
C ILE A 159 8.24 7.46 2.29
N ALA A 160 8.07 6.13 2.29
CA ALA A 160 8.80 5.21 1.42
C ALA A 160 8.63 5.56 -0.07
N CYS A 161 7.38 5.73 -0.53
CA CYS A 161 7.07 6.15 -1.89
C CYS A 161 7.62 7.54 -2.22
N SER A 162 7.56 8.49 -1.28
CA SER A 162 8.11 9.83 -1.51
C SER A 162 9.62 9.80 -1.79
N VAL A 163 10.36 8.97 -1.05
CA VAL A 163 11.81 8.81 -1.28
C VAL A 163 12.11 8.02 -2.55
N ALA A 164 11.35 6.94 -2.82
CA ALA A 164 11.63 6.03 -3.93
C ALA A 164 11.20 6.57 -5.30
N GLU A 165 10.07 7.29 -5.38
CA GLU A 165 9.39 7.59 -6.64
C GLU A 165 9.46 9.08 -7.04
N SER A 166 9.95 9.97 -6.18
CA SER A 166 9.84 11.42 -6.42
C SER A 166 10.93 12.26 -5.78
N ALA A 167 12.10 11.68 -5.51
CA ALA A 167 13.17 12.39 -4.84
C ALA A 167 13.52 13.72 -5.54
N ASP A 168 13.61 13.73 -6.86
CA ASP A 168 13.92 14.90 -7.70
C ASP A 168 12.83 15.99 -7.68
N ARG A 169 11.59 15.62 -7.37
CA ARG A 169 10.43 16.54 -7.32
C ARG A 169 10.34 17.34 -6.02
N PHE A 170 11.07 16.93 -4.98
CA PHE A 170 11.13 17.62 -3.69
C PHE A 170 12.32 18.57 -3.60
N SER A 171 12.18 19.66 -2.83
CA SER A 171 13.33 20.49 -2.48
C SER A 171 14.38 19.69 -1.70
N ARG A 172 15.62 20.20 -1.70
CA ARG A 172 16.74 19.57 -0.98
C ARG A 172 16.44 19.41 0.52
N SER A 173 15.73 20.36 1.13
CA SER A 173 15.38 20.31 2.55
C SER A 173 14.38 19.18 2.84
N THR A 174 13.25 19.16 2.13
CA THR A 174 12.21 18.13 2.29
C THR A 174 12.74 16.74 1.98
N ARG A 175 13.53 16.59 0.91
CA ARG A 175 14.19 15.32 0.57
C ARG A 175 15.10 14.81 1.69
N ARG A 176 15.82 15.70 2.39
CA ARG A 176 16.65 15.32 3.53
C ARG A 176 15.78 14.79 4.67
N GLN A 177 14.74 15.53 5.04
CA GLN A 177 13.83 15.14 6.13
C GLN A 177 13.15 13.79 5.86
N LEU A 178 12.65 13.57 4.64
CA LEU A 178 12.04 12.30 4.23
C LEU A 178 13.02 11.13 4.34
N ARG A 179 14.27 11.30 3.86
CA ARG A 179 15.29 10.25 3.96
C ARG A 179 15.71 9.96 5.40
N ASP A 180 15.88 10.99 6.21
CA ASP A 180 16.26 10.83 7.61
C ASP A 180 15.13 10.13 8.38
N SER A 181 13.87 10.47 8.10
CA SER A 181 12.72 9.75 8.66
C SER A 181 12.66 8.31 8.18
N LEU A 182 12.86 8.05 6.88
CA LEU A 182 12.82 6.70 6.34
C LEU A 182 13.90 5.80 6.94
N ARG A 183 15.12 6.32 7.14
CA ARG A 183 16.20 5.58 7.82
C ARG A 183 15.81 5.17 9.23
N ARG A 184 15.29 6.10 10.03
CA ARG A 184 14.82 5.81 11.39
C ARG A 184 13.74 4.73 11.40
N LEU A 185 12.79 4.79 10.46
CA LEU A 185 11.72 3.79 10.36
C LEU A 185 12.24 2.40 9.97
N ILE A 186 13.25 2.32 9.10
CA ILE A 186 13.89 1.05 8.74
C ILE A 186 14.64 0.48 9.96
N GLU A 187 15.35 1.31 10.71
CA GLU A 187 16.03 0.93 11.95
C GLU A 187 15.02 0.41 12.99
N GLU A 188 13.93 1.14 13.22
CA GLU A 188 12.84 0.73 14.10
C GLU A 188 12.24 -0.63 13.68
N ALA A 189 11.95 -0.80 12.39
CA ALA A 189 11.41 -2.07 11.88
C ALA A 189 12.40 -3.23 12.09
N ARG A 190 13.70 -2.99 11.89
CA ARG A 190 14.75 -3.98 12.15
C ARG A 190 14.79 -4.37 13.62
N ASP A 191 14.71 -3.39 14.53
CA ASP A 191 14.74 -3.64 15.98
C ASP A 191 13.47 -4.38 16.47
N LEU A 192 12.34 -4.12 15.82
CA LEU A 192 11.07 -4.83 16.07
C LEU A 192 11.01 -6.23 15.44
N CYS A 193 11.93 -6.57 14.52
CA CYS A 193 11.99 -7.89 13.91
C CYS A 193 12.65 -8.88 14.87
N ASN A 194 11.89 -9.90 15.28
CA ASN A 194 12.41 -10.98 16.10
C ASN A 194 13.36 -11.90 15.30
N PRO A 195 14.19 -12.72 15.99
CA PRO A 195 15.06 -13.71 15.34
C PRO A 195 14.32 -14.75 14.48
N ASP A 196 13.02 -14.95 14.68
CA ASP A 196 12.18 -15.83 13.86
C ASP A 196 11.56 -15.12 12.65
N GLY A 197 11.92 -13.85 12.41
CA GLY A 197 11.43 -13.01 11.32
C GLY A 197 10.10 -12.30 11.62
N ARG A 198 9.47 -12.53 12.77
CA ARG A 198 8.19 -11.88 13.10
C ARG A 198 8.40 -10.46 13.62
N PHE A 199 7.70 -9.48 13.06
CA PHE A 199 7.67 -8.13 13.64
C PHE A 199 6.78 -8.11 14.88
N ARG A 200 7.26 -7.46 15.95
CA ARG A 200 6.48 -7.24 17.17
C ARG A 200 5.40 -6.19 16.92
N LEU A 201 4.14 -6.57 17.18
CA LEU A 201 3.02 -5.64 17.17
C LEU A 201 2.92 -4.97 18.53
N GLU A 202 3.12 -3.65 18.58
CA GLU A 202 3.09 -2.86 19.81
C GLU A 202 2.02 -1.76 19.76
N PRO A 203 1.25 -1.52 20.84
CA PRO A 203 1.20 -2.34 22.06
C PRO A 203 0.49 -3.67 21.82
N SER A 204 1.02 -4.75 22.41
CA SER A 204 0.38 -6.07 22.37
C SER A 204 -0.73 -6.15 23.42
N PRO A 205 -1.94 -6.64 23.08
CA PRO A 205 -2.98 -6.89 24.07
C PRO A 205 -2.58 -8.03 25.03
N PRO A 206 -3.18 -8.10 26.24
CA PRO A 206 -3.04 -9.26 27.13
C PRO A 206 -3.45 -10.54 26.42
N GLY A 207 -2.60 -11.57 26.48
CA GLY A 207 -2.81 -12.83 25.75
C GLY A 207 -2.32 -12.84 24.30
N GLY A 208 -1.78 -11.71 23.82
CA GLY A 208 -1.23 -11.57 22.47
C GLY A 208 -2.29 -11.21 21.42
N PRO A 209 -1.87 -10.59 20.31
CA PRO A 209 -2.79 -10.25 19.23
C PRO A 209 -3.32 -11.51 18.50
N PRO A 210 -4.53 -11.45 17.94
CA PRO A 210 -5.04 -12.52 17.08
C PRO A 210 -4.10 -12.82 15.92
N PHE A 211 -4.01 -14.09 15.49
CA PHE A 211 -3.13 -14.51 14.40
C PHE A 211 -3.32 -13.66 13.13
N GLU A 212 -4.57 -13.38 12.74
CA GLU A 212 -4.89 -12.50 11.60
C GLU A 212 -4.23 -11.12 11.72
N ALA A 213 -4.30 -10.50 12.90
CA ALA A 213 -3.72 -9.18 13.13
C ALA A 213 -2.19 -9.22 13.02
N VAL A 214 -1.57 -10.31 13.48
CA VAL A 214 -0.11 -10.52 13.36
C VAL A 214 0.31 -10.66 11.90
N VAL A 215 -0.38 -11.52 11.14
CA VAL A 215 -0.06 -11.74 9.71
C VAL A 215 -0.34 -10.46 8.91
N SER A 216 -1.42 -9.75 9.21
CA SER A 216 -1.74 -8.47 8.61
C SER A 216 -0.65 -7.43 8.87
N PHE A 217 -0.21 -7.28 10.12
CA PHE A 217 0.88 -6.37 10.47
C PHE A 217 2.22 -6.74 9.80
N GLN A 218 2.55 -8.03 9.78
CA GLN A 218 3.73 -8.56 9.08
C GLN A 218 3.71 -8.18 7.60
N ALA A 219 2.57 -8.40 6.92
CA ALA A 219 2.38 -8.10 5.51
C ALA A 219 2.54 -6.59 5.24
N HIS A 220 1.82 -5.74 5.98
CA HIS A 220 1.88 -4.29 5.81
C HIS A 220 3.28 -3.73 6.06
N THR A 221 3.99 -4.27 7.07
CA THR A 221 5.36 -3.85 7.38
C THR A 221 6.31 -4.18 6.24
N LEU A 222 6.19 -5.39 5.68
CA LEU A 222 7.00 -5.80 4.54
C LEU A 222 6.67 -5.02 3.27
N GLU A 223 5.43 -4.62 3.04
CA GLU A 223 5.09 -3.83 1.85
C GLU A 223 5.89 -2.53 1.75
N TRP A 224 5.89 -1.71 2.81
CA TRP A 224 6.62 -0.43 2.75
C TRP A 224 8.14 -0.64 2.80
N LEU A 225 8.62 -1.67 3.51
CA LEU A 225 10.04 -2.04 3.48
C LEU A 225 10.49 -2.47 2.08
N MET A 226 9.65 -3.21 1.35
CA MET A 226 9.92 -3.59 -0.04
C MET A 226 9.85 -2.41 -1.00
N VAL A 227 9.28 -1.27 -0.63
CA VAL A 227 9.46 -0.02 -1.37
C VAL A 227 10.77 0.65 -0.97
N ALA A 228 11.03 0.75 0.34
CA ALA A 228 12.10 1.54 0.93
C ALA A 228 13.52 0.97 0.75
N LEU A 229 13.68 -0.35 0.87
CA LEU A 229 15.00 -0.99 0.87
C LEU A 229 15.58 -1.10 -0.55
N PRO A 230 16.87 -0.78 -0.78
CA PRO A 230 17.50 -1.06 -2.05
C PRO A 230 17.57 -2.57 -2.30
N ALA A 231 17.60 -2.99 -3.58
CA ALA A 231 17.63 -4.41 -3.95
C ALA A 231 18.80 -5.17 -3.31
N GLU A 232 19.94 -4.52 -3.14
CA GLU A 232 21.09 -5.11 -2.44
C GLU A 232 20.77 -5.47 -0.99
N ALA A 233 20.18 -4.54 -0.22
CA ALA A 233 19.79 -4.80 1.16
C ALA A 233 18.74 -5.92 1.24
N VAL A 234 17.77 -5.95 0.31
CA VAL A 234 16.77 -7.03 0.25
C VAL A 234 17.41 -8.41 0.05
N ARG A 235 18.51 -8.49 -0.72
CA ARG A 235 19.22 -9.75 -0.97
C ARG A 235 20.15 -10.14 0.16
N SER A 236 20.85 -9.18 0.77
CA SER A 236 21.97 -9.45 1.69
C SER A 236 21.57 -9.45 3.16
N GLU A 237 20.53 -8.71 3.57
CA GLU A 237 20.16 -8.58 4.98
C GLU A 237 19.40 -9.83 5.49
N PRO A 238 19.94 -10.57 6.49
CA PRO A 238 19.31 -11.80 6.96
C PRO A 238 17.92 -11.61 7.56
N TRP A 239 17.69 -10.50 8.27
CA TRP A 239 16.42 -10.22 8.95
C TRP A 239 15.27 -10.01 7.94
N VAL A 240 15.56 -9.44 6.76
CA VAL A 240 14.58 -9.28 5.68
C VAL A 240 14.16 -10.64 5.15
N ASN A 241 15.13 -11.49 4.84
CA ASN A 241 14.88 -12.84 4.32
C ASN A 241 14.11 -13.71 5.32
N GLN A 242 14.44 -13.59 6.62
CA GLN A 242 13.70 -14.26 7.70
C GLN A 242 12.27 -13.75 7.79
N ALA A 243 12.05 -12.43 7.71
CA ALA A 243 10.71 -11.87 7.76
C ALA A 243 9.82 -12.28 6.58
N ILE A 244 10.41 -12.41 5.38
CA ILE A 244 9.73 -12.94 4.19
C ILE A 244 9.40 -14.43 4.37
N ALA A 245 10.35 -15.23 4.85
CA ALA A 245 10.13 -16.65 5.12
C ALA A 245 9.02 -16.87 6.18
N ARG A 246 9.00 -16.04 7.22
CA ARG A 246 7.94 -16.04 8.24
C ARG A 246 6.57 -15.73 7.64
N LEU A 247 6.48 -14.70 6.81
CA LEU A 247 5.24 -14.34 6.13
C LEU A 247 4.74 -15.49 5.24
N LEU A 248 5.61 -16.12 4.45
CA LEU A 248 5.29 -17.28 3.62
C LEU A 248 4.74 -18.46 4.43
N ALA A 249 5.38 -18.77 5.56
CA ALA A 249 4.92 -19.83 6.46
C ALA A 249 3.54 -19.52 7.05
N ASP A 250 3.30 -18.27 7.45
CA ASP A 250 2.05 -17.85 8.07
C ASP A 250 0.88 -17.86 7.06
N ILE A 251 1.08 -17.40 5.82
CA ILE A 251 0.04 -17.44 4.78
C ILE A 251 -0.27 -18.85 4.28
N GLY A 252 0.70 -19.77 4.36
CA GLY A 252 0.53 -21.17 4.03
C GLY A 252 -0.08 -22.01 5.15
N SER A 253 -0.33 -21.41 6.31
CA SER A 253 -0.96 -22.08 7.45
C SER A 253 -2.44 -22.38 7.16
N PRO A 254 -3.04 -23.39 7.84
CA PRO A 254 -4.46 -23.70 7.66
C PRO A 254 -5.40 -22.66 8.28
N ASN A 255 -4.86 -21.63 8.95
CA ASN A 255 -5.66 -20.60 9.58
C ASN A 255 -6.40 -19.76 8.54
N HIS A 256 -7.62 -19.36 8.88
CA HIS A 256 -8.37 -18.43 8.05
C HIS A 256 -7.69 -17.06 8.08
N LEU A 257 -7.47 -16.48 6.89
CA LEU A 257 -6.97 -15.13 6.71
C LEU A 257 -7.93 -14.37 5.80
N THR A 258 -8.19 -13.09 6.08
CA THR A 258 -9.03 -12.27 5.22
C THR A 258 -8.41 -12.08 3.84
N TYR A 259 -9.24 -11.76 2.86
CA TYR A 259 -8.79 -11.47 1.50
C TYR A 259 -7.82 -10.28 1.46
N GLY A 260 -8.09 -9.23 2.26
CA GLY A 260 -7.20 -8.07 2.38
C GLY A 260 -5.81 -8.43 2.87
N THR A 261 -5.69 -9.19 3.97
CA THR A 261 -4.40 -9.65 4.49
C THR A 261 -3.62 -10.47 3.47
N ARG A 262 -4.30 -11.34 2.70
CA ARG A 262 -3.66 -12.09 1.60
C ARG A 262 -3.16 -11.16 0.49
N CYS A 263 -3.92 -10.11 0.15
CA CYS A 263 -3.51 -9.13 -0.87
C CYS A 263 -2.28 -8.32 -0.46
N HIS A 264 -2.22 -7.86 0.80
CA HIS A 264 -1.04 -7.17 1.34
C HIS A 264 0.18 -8.10 1.35
N ALA A 265 0.02 -9.33 1.82
CA ALA A 265 1.09 -10.30 1.85
C ALA A 265 1.63 -10.57 0.44
N ALA A 266 0.73 -10.76 -0.52
CA ALA A 266 1.13 -11.00 -1.89
C ALA A 266 1.82 -9.81 -2.54
N THR A 267 1.37 -8.59 -2.24
CA THR A 267 1.99 -7.36 -2.72
C THR A 267 3.43 -7.24 -2.21
N ALA A 268 3.67 -7.50 -0.91
CA ALA A 268 5.01 -7.55 -0.35
C ALA A 268 5.88 -8.63 -1.01
N LEU A 269 5.37 -9.85 -1.17
CA LEU A 269 6.11 -10.96 -1.75
C LEU A 269 6.46 -10.74 -3.22
N ARG A 270 5.56 -10.16 -4.01
CA ARG A 270 5.84 -9.78 -5.41
C ARG A 270 6.95 -8.73 -5.50
N ALA A 271 6.93 -7.73 -4.62
CA ALA A 271 7.97 -6.70 -4.57
C ALA A 271 9.32 -7.24 -4.07
N TYR A 272 9.31 -8.23 -3.18
CA TYR A 272 10.51 -8.97 -2.80
C TYR A 272 11.10 -9.73 -3.99
N LEU A 273 10.29 -10.52 -4.69
CA LEU A 273 10.73 -11.31 -5.85
C LEU A 273 11.32 -10.44 -6.96
N SER A 274 10.71 -9.29 -7.27
CA SER A 274 11.25 -8.38 -8.29
C SER A 274 12.62 -7.79 -7.94
N LYS A 275 13.00 -7.76 -6.65
CA LYS A 275 14.30 -7.26 -6.18
C LYS A 275 15.36 -8.36 -6.08
N THR A 276 14.94 -9.62 -5.90
CA THR A 276 15.84 -10.77 -5.69
C THR A 276 16.12 -11.57 -6.95
N ASP A 277 15.15 -11.68 -7.87
CA ASP A 277 15.31 -12.48 -9.09
C ASP A 277 16.01 -11.72 -10.23
N GLY A 278 16.27 -10.42 -10.06
CA GLY A 278 16.76 -9.55 -11.14
C GLY A 278 15.67 -9.28 -12.20
N PRO A 279 15.87 -8.31 -13.12
CA PRO A 279 15.03 -8.20 -14.31
C PRO A 279 15.10 -9.46 -15.19
#